data_AF-G9P595-F1
#
_entry.id   AF-G9P595-F1
#
_cell.length_a   1.000
_cell.length_b   1.000
_cell.length_c   1.000
_cell.angle_alpha   90.00
_cell.angle_beta   90.00
_cell.angle_gamma   90.00
#
_symmetry.space_group_name_H-M   'P 1'
#
loop_
_entity.id
_entity.type
_entity.pdbx_description
1 polymer ?
#
loop_
_entity_poly.entity_id
_entity_poly.type
_entity_poly.pdbx_seq_one_letter_code
_entity_poly.pdbx_strand_id
1 'polypeptide(L)'
;MIFQLYESSPGLLAVGVVLSLATVAVFTIRLWGEFVGNAILNTFNGGVLSTGRAAPGPKWQWPNGQFADKFLNGAARSEEWRKYGPVYRVWAGPKPEIVLTTPEDLKVFHTDSDKHTKPLDGNFGWFFDKVLGRCVGLLSLDEWKNMRRVVDPSFTHGASVKRISVTESDARAFVENLHTISNEGAEIAKTKGRFTVPAMAAFMKFPFIFTAEVVYGNMTEAEKEELWEIAEKRQALLPFFFKGSFYRTSYLKWFDRPAYNQLQEFLDSWAEFNTRMARSRREQGLPLPIVTYWDEYLQGNITLEQVTHTLDEMLFANLDVTTHVLTWAITLIADHENAKKELREEIEAHKDNLQEYIANVNTHLHRCYYESLRLRPIAVFSIGESAPSVKNFRGIHVKPNTMVLVDTYAINVRNPFWGPNSEEYDPNRFKNLKSTDLRYNLFVFGFGYRKCLGQYLAGHMVKAILVHLFSQYEAKIIDGRKGKADYDIDKTTWVPVADVTVELTKL
;
A
#
# COMPACT_ATOMS: atom_id res chain seq x y z
N MET A 1 58.82 2.76 17.92
CA MET A 1 57.69 2.34 18.78
C MET A 1 56.39 2.17 17.97
N ILE A 2 56.44 1.53 16.78
CA ILE A 2 55.27 1.12 15.94
C ILE A 2 55.59 -0.24 15.27
N PHE A 3 56.33 -1.13 15.94
CA PHE A 3 56.69 -2.44 15.34
C PHE A 3 56.74 -3.60 16.35
N GLN A 4 55.99 -3.50 17.45
CA GLN A 4 55.94 -4.54 18.49
C GLN A 4 54.53 -4.75 19.07
N LEU A 5 53.50 -4.74 18.22
CA LEU A 5 52.13 -5.17 18.60
C LEU A 5 51.52 -6.14 17.58
N TYR A 6 52.36 -6.89 16.85
CA TYR A 6 51.90 -7.85 15.82
C TYR A 6 52.27 -9.32 16.10
N GLU A 7 52.68 -9.64 17.33
CA GLU A 7 52.99 -11.01 17.75
C GLU A 7 52.21 -11.40 19.02
N SER A 8 50.89 -11.51 18.91
CA SER A 8 50.08 -12.19 19.94
C SER A 8 48.67 -12.51 19.46
N SER A 9 48.56 -13.50 18.56
CA SER A 9 47.50 -14.54 18.57
C SER A 9 47.36 -15.15 17.17
N PRO A 10 47.88 -16.37 16.93
CA PRO A 10 47.63 -17.13 15.70
C PRO A 10 46.13 -17.31 15.42
N GLY A 11 45.28 -17.28 16.46
CA GLY A 11 43.83 -17.40 16.36
C GLY A 11 43.16 -16.19 15.70
N LEU A 12 43.65 -14.96 15.93
CA LEU A 12 43.08 -13.74 15.32
C LEU A 12 43.38 -13.64 13.82
N LEU A 13 44.58 -14.07 13.40
CA LEU A 13 44.96 -14.18 11.99
C LEU A 13 44.17 -15.28 11.27
N ALA A 14 43.99 -16.45 11.91
CA ALA A 14 43.18 -17.53 11.35
C ALA A 14 41.70 -17.15 11.21
N VAL A 15 41.12 -16.47 12.20
CA VAL A 15 39.74 -15.93 12.12
C VAL A 15 39.63 -14.86 11.02
N GLY A 16 40.61 -13.95 10.92
CA GLY A 16 40.66 -12.95 9.86
C GLY A 16 40.75 -13.54 8.45
N VAL A 17 41.56 -14.59 8.26
CA VAL A 17 41.70 -15.31 6.98
C VAL A 17 40.44 -16.11 6.65
N VAL A 18 39.84 -16.80 7.62
CA VAL A 18 38.57 -17.54 7.42
C VAL A 18 37.42 -16.59 7.08
N LEU A 19 37.29 -15.46 7.78
CA LEU A 19 36.31 -14.42 7.46
C LEU A 19 36.55 -13.82 6.07
N SER A 20 37.81 -13.59 5.70
CA SER A 20 38.17 -13.08 4.37
C SER A 20 37.86 -14.10 3.27
N LEU A 21 38.19 -15.38 3.47
CA LEU A 21 37.89 -16.46 2.52
C LEU A 21 36.38 -16.71 2.41
N ALA A 22 35.63 -16.66 3.51
CA ALA A 22 34.18 -16.76 3.49
C ALA A 22 33.55 -15.55 2.77
N THR A 23 34.07 -14.35 2.98
CA THR A 23 33.63 -13.14 2.28
C THR A 23 33.92 -13.23 0.78
N VAL A 24 35.12 -13.66 0.40
CA VAL A 24 35.51 -13.88 -0.99
C VAL A 24 34.64 -14.96 -1.62
N ALA A 25 34.38 -16.08 -0.94
CA ALA A 25 33.52 -17.17 -1.42
C ALA A 25 32.07 -16.71 -1.61
N VAL A 26 31.49 -16.00 -0.64
CA VAL A 26 30.13 -15.43 -0.76
C VAL A 26 30.07 -14.43 -1.92
N PHE A 27 31.10 -13.60 -2.08
CA PHE A 27 31.19 -12.64 -3.18
C PHE A 27 31.35 -13.33 -4.54
N THR A 28 32.17 -14.39 -4.64
CA THR A 28 32.30 -15.17 -5.89
C THR A 28 31.02 -15.92 -6.22
N ILE A 29 30.37 -16.56 -5.24
CA ILE A 29 29.08 -17.24 -5.42
C ILE A 29 28.02 -16.24 -5.90
N ARG A 30 28.01 -15.03 -5.35
CA ARG A 30 27.08 -13.98 -5.78
C ARG A 30 27.35 -13.54 -7.21
N LEU A 31 28.60 -13.22 -7.56
CA LEU A 31 28.96 -12.78 -8.92
C LEU A 31 28.71 -13.86 -9.97
N TRP A 32 29.09 -15.10 -9.69
CA TRP A 32 28.82 -16.23 -10.57
C TRP A 32 27.33 -16.54 -10.64
N GLY A 33 26.62 -16.49 -9.52
CA GLY A 33 25.17 -16.63 -9.46
C GLY A 33 24.44 -15.56 -10.29
N GLU A 34 24.90 -14.31 -10.24
CA GLU A 34 24.37 -13.22 -11.07
C GLU A 34 24.67 -13.41 -12.55
N PHE A 35 25.90 -13.79 -12.91
CA PHE A 35 26.28 -14.03 -14.31
C PHE A 35 25.49 -15.19 -14.92
N VAL A 36 25.53 -16.35 -14.26
CA VAL A 36 24.83 -17.57 -14.70
C VAL A 36 23.32 -17.37 -14.64
N GLY A 37 22.80 -16.77 -13.56
CA GLY A 37 21.39 -16.44 -13.42
C GLY A 37 20.89 -15.53 -14.51
N ASN A 38 21.61 -14.45 -14.84
CA ASN A 38 21.26 -13.58 -15.96
C ASN A 38 21.25 -14.35 -17.29
N ALA A 39 22.28 -15.16 -17.58
CA ALA A 39 22.35 -15.91 -18.83
C ALA A 39 21.18 -16.88 -18.97
N ILE A 40 20.90 -17.68 -17.93
CA ILE A 40 19.82 -18.68 -17.91
C ILE A 40 18.45 -17.99 -17.98
N LEU A 41 18.20 -17.02 -17.10
CA LEU A 41 16.88 -16.39 -17.01
C LEU A 41 16.54 -15.59 -18.25
N ASN A 42 17.49 -14.85 -18.84
CA ASN A 42 17.23 -14.12 -20.08
C ASN A 42 16.95 -15.05 -21.26
N THR A 43 17.62 -16.21 -21.30
CA THR A 43 17.48 -17.17 -22.40
C THR A 43 16.19 -17.97 -22.29
N PHE A 44 15.88 -18.48 -21.09
CA PHE A 44 14.80 -19.45 -20.91
C PHE A 44 13.54 -18.87 -20.26
N ASN A 45 13.65 -17.79 -19.49
CA ASN A 45 12.55 -17.22 -18.71
C ASN A 45 12.42 -15.69 -18.83
N GLY A 46 12.62 -15.15 -20.03
CA GLY A 46 12.58 -13.69 -20.25
C GLY A 46 11.19 -13.05 -20.18
N GLY A 47 10.12 -13.82 -19.98
CA GLY A 47 8.72 -13.33 -19.97
C GLY A 47 8.16 -12.93 -21.34
N VAL A 48 8.95 -13.08 -22.40
CA VAL A 48 8.60 -12.66 -23.78
C VAL A 48 8.88 -13.77 -24.79
N LEU A 49 8.16 -13.77 -25.90
CA LEU A 49 8.34 -14.69 -27.01
C LEU A 49 9.58 -14.30 -27.84
N SER A 50 10.28 -15.31 -28.36
CA SER A 50 11.44 -15.14 -29.25
C SER A 50 11.08 -14.52 -30.61
N THR A 51 9.81 -14.58 -31.00
CA THR A 51 9.29 -13.93 -32.22
C THR A 51 9.13 -12.42 -32.07
N GLY A 52 9.24 -11.89 -30.85
CA GLY A 52 9.22 -10.46 -30.57
C GLY A 52 10.60 -9.89 -30.24
N ARG A 53 10.63 -8.60 -29.94
CA ARG A 53 11.81 -7.94 -29.36
C ARG A 53 12.01 -8.41 -27.93
N ALA A 54 13.27 -8.55 -27.53
CA ALA A 54 13.61 -8.77 -26.12
C ALA A 54 13.16 -7.57 -25.27
N ALA A 55 12.65 -7.83 -24.07
CA ALA A 55 12.33 -6.77 -23.13
C ALA A 55 13.63 -6.18 -22.54
N PRO A 56 13.85 -4.85 -22.65
CA PRO A 56 14.97 -4.20 -21.96
C PRO A 56 14.71 -4.19 -20.45
N GLY A 57 15.72 -3.89 -19.64
CA GLY A 57 15.54 -3.78 -18.19
C GLY A 57 16.83 -3.95 -17.41
N PRO A 58 16.79 -3.73 -16.08
CA PRO A 58 17.92 -4.03 -15.22
C PRO A 58 18.33 -5.50 -15.30
N LYS A 59 19.63 -5.75 -15.12
CA LYS A 59 20.15 -7.12 -14.96
C LYS A 59 19.56 -7.72 -13.70
N TRP A 60 19.26 -9.01 -13.75
CA TRP A 60 18.84 -9.78 -12.58
C TRP A 60 19.90 -9.71 -11.48
N GLN A 61 19.47 -9.56 -10.23
CA GLN A 61 20.34 -9.48 -9.05
C GLN A 61 20.12 -10.70 -8.15
N TRP A 62 21.19 -11.35 -7.71
CA TRP A 62 21.06 -12.55 -6.89
C TRP A 62 20.65 -12.20 -5.46
N PRO A 63 19.73 -12.95 -4.82
CA PRO A 63 18.88 -14.03 -5.37
C PRO A 63 17.48 -13.55 -5.78
N ASN A 64 17.12 -12.31 -5.49
CA ASN A 64 15.74 -11.84 -5.46
C ASN A 64 15.34 -10.95 -6.66
N GLY A 65 16.24 -10.72 -7.62
CA GLY A 65 16.01 -9.72 -8.66
C GLY A 65 15.90 -8.32 -8.08
N GLN A 66 14.95 -7.53 -8.60
CA GLN A 66 14.63 -6.18 -8.13
C GLN A 66 13.42 -6.17 -7.17
N PHE A 67 13.05 -7.33 -6.64
CA PHE A 67 11.80 -7.56 -5.91
C PHE A 67 11.52 -6.57 -4.78
N ALA A 68 12.47 -6.35 -3.87
CA ALA A 68 12.27 -5.45 -2.73
C ALA A 68 12.37 -3.97 -3.14
N ASP A 69 13.29 -3.66 -4.06
CA ASP A 69 13.57 -2.31 -4.53
C ASP A 69 12.35 -1.62 -5.14
N LYS A 70 11.50 -2.37 -5.86
CA LYS A 70 10.27 -1.81 -6.45
C LYS A 70 9.24 -1.36 -5.39
N PHE A 71 9.29 -1.88 -4.17
CA PHE A 71 8.38 -1.45 -3.11
C PHE A 71 9.04 -0.41 -2.19
N LEU A 72 10.22 -0.72 -1.67
CA LEU A 72 10.89 0.09 -0.66
C LEU A 72 11.55 1.36 -1.23
N ASN A 73 11.90 1.36 -2.52
CA ASN A 73 12.57 2.47 -3.21
C ASN A 73 11.88 2.82 -4.55
N GLY A 74 10.57 2.59 -4.63
CA GLY A 74 9.82 2.62 -5.88
C GLY A 74 10.03 3.88 -6.73
N ALA A 75 9.94 5.08 -6.14
CA ALA A 75 10.07 6.35 -6.87
C ALA A 75 11.47 6.52 -7.50
N ALA A 76 12.52 6.26 -6.72
CA ALA A 76 13.90 6.32 -7.21
C ALA A 76 14.13 5.30 -8.35
N ARG A 77 13.52 4.11 -8.26
CA ARG A 77 13.62 3.08 -9.30
C ARG A 77 12.80 3.41 -10.54
N SER A 78 11.62 4.01 -10.39
CA SER A 78 10.82 4.54 -11.51
C SER A 78 11.61 5.57 -12.32
N GLU A 79 12.39 6.42 -11.64
CA GLU A 79 13.28 7.37 -12.31
C GLU A 79 14.46 6.68 -12.97
N GLU A 80 15.19 5.84 -12.23
CA GLU A 80 16.38 5.15 -12.74
C GLU A 80 16.08 4.23 -13.94
N TRP A 81 14.95 3.52 -13.92
CA TRP A 81 14.59 2.52 -14.92
C TRP A 81 13.91 3.13 -16.16
N ARG A 82 13.58 4.42 -16.15
CA ARG A 82 13.10 5.14 -17.33
C ARG A 82 14.04 5.01 -18.53
N LYS A 83 15.34 4.87 -18.29
CA LYS A 83 16.37 4.65 -19.33
C LYS A 83 16.12 3.41 -20.20
N TYR A 84 15.33 2.44 -19.74
CA TYR A 84 14.96 1.25 -20.50
C TYR A 84 13.77 1.48 -21.45
N GLY A 85 13.19 2.67 -21.44
CA GLY A 85 12.07 3.04 -22.30
C GLY A 85 10.70 2.75 -21.68
N PRO A 86 9.63 2.87 -22.48
CA PRO A 86 8.25 2.86 -21.97
C PRO A 86 7.75 1.49 -21.50
N VAL A 87 8.42 0.42 -21.93
CA VAL A 87 8.11 -0.97 -21.59
C VAL A 87 9.41 -1.68 -21.30
N TYR A 88 9.56 -2.17 -20.08
CA TYR A 88 10.78 -2.86 -19.64
C TYR A 88 10.45 -4.01 -18.71
N ARG A 89 11.45 -4.80 -18.33
CA ARG A 89 11.32 -5.97 -17.48
C ARG A 89 12.10 -5.80 -16.19
N VAL A 90 11.49 -6.16 -15.09
CA VAL A 90 12.12 -6.37 -13.78
C VAL A 90 11.94 -7.81 -13.34
N TRP A 91 12.54 -8.17 -12.20
CA TRP A 91 12.51 -9.53 -11.70
C TRP A 91 12.05 -9.61 -10.26
N ALA A 92 11.15 -10.58 -9.97
CA ALA A 92 10.79 -10.98 -8.63
C ALA A 92 11.29 -12.40 -8.33
N GLY A 93 12.46 -12.50 -7.70
CA GLY A 93 13.24 -13.74 -7.72
C GLY A 93 13.55 -14.12 -9.17
N PRO A 94 13.32 -15.38 -9.59
CA PRO A 94 13.55 -15.80 -10.97
C PRO A 94 12.37 -15.47 -11.91
N LYS A 95 11.27 -14.89 -11.40
CA LYS A 95 10.06 -14.62 -12.19
C LYS A 95 10.19 -13.25 -12.90
N PRO A 96 10.03 -13.19 -14.23
CA PRO A 96 10.05 -11.94 -14.97
C PRO A 96 8.73 -11.18 -14.78
N GLU A 97 8.82 -9.85 -14.72
CA GLU A 97 7.67 -8.96 -14.63
C GLU A 97 7.84 -7.81 -15.61
N ILE A 98 6.83 -7.55 -16.44
CA ILE A 98 6.85 -6.48 -17.44
C ILE A 98 6.25 -5.23 -16.83
N VAL A 99 6.92 -4.09 -16.96
CA VAL A 99 6.45 -2.80 -16.44
C VAL A 99 5.95 -1.95 -17.60
N LEU A 100 4.74 -1.42 -17.46
CA LEU A 100 4.14 -0.45 -18.38
C LEU A 100 4.15 0.94 -17.76
N THR A 101 4.49 1.94 -18.56
CA THR A 101 4.64 3.33 -18.12
C THR A 101 3.78 4.33 -18.90
N THR A 102 3.04 3.88 -19.91
CA THR A 102 2.29 4.76 -20.82
C THR A 102 0.79 4.42 -20.86
N PRO A 103 -0.10 5.42 -21.01
CA PRO A 103 -1.54 5.19 -21.14
C PRO A 103 -1.91 4.28 -22.33
N GLU A 104 -1.17 4.37 -23.45
CA GLU A 104 -1.42 3.57 -24.65
C GLU A 104 -1.19 2.07 -24.38
N ASP A 105 -0.06 1.74 -23.76
CA ASP A 105 0.28 0.35 -23.44
C ASP A 105 -0.67 -0.20 -22.35
N LEU A 106 -1.08 0.62 -21.37
CA LEU A 106 -2.10 0.25 -20.39
C LEU A 106 -3.45 -0.05 -21.02
N LYS A 107 -3.88 0.76 -21.99
CA LYS A 107 -5.13 0.52 -22.71
C LYS A 107 -5.10 -0.82 -23.44
N VAL A 108 -3.99 -1.17 -24.08
CA VAL A 108 -3.80 -2.47 -24.75
C VAL A 108 -3.80 -3.62 -23.75
N PHE A 109 -3.17 -3.44 -22.59
CA PHE A 109 -3.14 -4.49 -21.56
C PHE A 109 -4.55 -4.77 -21.03
N HIS A 110 -5.34 -3.74 -20.74
CA HIS A 110 -6.64 -3.90 -20.07
C HIS A 110 -7.83 -4.25 -20.99
N THR A 111 -7.61 -4.53 -22.27
CA THR A 111 -8.70 -4.87 -23.22
C THR A 111 -9.46 -6.14 -22.85
N ASP A 112 -8.82 -7.10 -22.19
CA ASP A 112 -9.36 -8.38 -21.72
C ASP A 112 -9.11 -8.57 -20.21
N SER A 113 -9.14 -7.46 -19.46
CA SER A 113 -8.89 -7.44 -18.01
C SER A 113 -9.84 -8.31 -17.18
N ASP A 114 -11.01 -8.67 -17.73
CA ASP A 114 -11.96 -9.62 -17.14
C ASP A 114 -11.39 -11.05 -17.03
N LYS A 115 -10.34 -11.36 -17.79
CA LYS A 115 -9.69 -12.68 -17.87
C LYS A 115 -8.33 -12.71 -17.19
N HIS A 116 -7.86 -11.58 -16.66
CA HIS A 116 -6.57 -11.50 -16.01
C HIS A 116 -6.56 -12.32 -14.71
N THR A 117 -5.38 -12.85 -14.37
CA THR A 117 -5.14 -13.56 -13.13
C THR A 117 -4.02 -12.93 -12.34
N LYS A 118 -3.94 -13.24 -11.04
CA LYS A 118 -2.81 -12.91 -10.18
C LYS A 118 -2.27 -14.18 -9.56
N PRO A 119 -0.94 -14.35 -9.45
CA PRO A 119 -0.40 -15.43 -8.64
C PRO A 119 -0.81 -15.18 -7.18
N LEU A 120 -1.20 -16.24 -6.47
CA LEU A 120 -1.70 -16.16 -5.09
C LEU A 120 -0.63 -15.60 -4.13
N ASP A 121 0.65 -15.82 -4.44
CA ASP A 121 1.76 -15.25 -3.69
C ASP A 121 2.09 -13.80 -4.09
N GLY A 122 1.42 -13.21 -5.09
CA GLY A 122 1.73 -11.88 -5.65
C GLY A 122 3.18 -11.74 -6.16
N ASN A 123 3.89 -12.85 -6.37
CA ASN A 123 5.36 -12.93 -6.50
C ASN A 123 6.17 -12.51 -5.27
N PHE A 124 5.57 -12.39 -4.08
CA PHE A 124 6.25 -12.21 -2.79
C PHE A 124 6.77 -13.53 -2.21
N GLY A 125 6.12 -14.63 -2.54
CA GLY A 125 6.50 -15.99 -2.16
C GLY A 125 5.71 -16.51 -0.95
N TRP A 126 6.15 -17.66 -0.43
CA TRP A 126 5.39 -18.46 0.54
C TRP A 126 4.95 -17.71 1.80
N PHE A 127 5.82 -16.88 2.41
CA PHE A 127 5.47 -16.15 3.63
C PHE A 127 4.25 -15.25 3.42
N PHE A 128 4.22 -14.52 2.30
CA PHE A 128 3.09 -13.65 1.95
C PHE A 128 1.83 -14.44 1.57
N ASP A 129 1.97 -15.55 0.83
CA ASP A 129 0.85 -16.45 0.50
C ASP A 129 0.14 -16.97 1.76
N LYS A 130 0.89 -17.19 2.85
CA LYS A 130 0.30 -17.61 4.13
C LYS A 130 -0.51 -16.56 4.87
N VAL A 131 -0.33 -15.29 4.56
CA VAL A 131 -1.04 -14.19 5.23
C VAL A 131 -2.18 -13.67 4.36
N LEU A 132 -1.94 -13.52 3.05
CA LEU A 132 -2.85 -12.86 2.13
C LEU A 132 -3.24 -13.72 0.93
N GLY A 133 -2.66 -14.90 0.73
CA GLY A 133 -2.74 -15.60 -0.55
C GLY A 133 -4.15 -16.02 -1.01
N ARG A 134 -5.17 -15.92 -0.14
CA ARG A 134 -6.58 -16.17 -0.48
C ARG A 134 -7.48 -14.95 -0.26
N CYS A 135 -6.91 -13.75 -0.13
CA CYS A 135 -7.68 -12.52 -0.02
C CYS A 135 -8.36 -12.16 -1.35
N VAL A 136 -9.45 -11.40 -1.28
CA VAL A 136 -10.22 -10.97 -2.46
C VAL A 136 -9.36 -10.21 -3.49
N GLY A 137 -8.32 -9.50 -3.06
CA GLY A 137 -7.41 -8.80 -3.98
C GLY A 137 -6.54 -9.70 -4.86
N LEU A 138 -6.30 -10.95 -4.45
CA LEU A 138 -5.43 -11.93 -5.13
C LEU A 138 -6.17 -13.10 -5.78
N LEU A 139 -7.37 -13.44 -5.30
CA LEU A 139 -8.23 -14.41 -5.97
C LEU A 139 -8.48 -13.99 -7.43
N SER A 140 -8.66 -14.96 -8.32
CA SER A 140 -8.86 -14.73 -9.76
C SER A 140 -10.13 -15.42 -10.28
N LEU A 141 -10.65 -14.94 -11.41
CA LEU A 141 -11.75 -15.57 -12.14
C LEU A 141 -12.97 -15.89 -11.24
N ASP A 142 -13.41 -17.15 -11.20
CA ASP A 142 -14.65 -17.53 -10.53
C ASP A 142 -14.53 -17.50 -8.99
N GLU A 143 -13.38 -17.84 -8.43
CA GLU A 143 -13.13 -17.67 -6.98
C GLU A 143 -13.25 -16.20 -6.58
N TRP A 144 -12.70 -15.30 -7.41
CA TRP A 144 -12.83 -13.86 -7.19
C TRP A 144 -14.28 -13.38 -7.31
N LYS A 145 -14.99 -13.78 -8.37
CA LYS A 145 -16.40 -13.39 -8.55
C LYS A 145 -17.24 -13.85 -7.37
N ASN A 146 -17.02 -15.08 -6.89
CA ASN A 146 -17.72 -15.62 -5.74
C ASN A 146 -17.40 -14.83 -4.47
N MET A 147 -16.13 -14.50 -4.22
CA MET A 147 -15.77 -13.68 -3.06
C MET A 147 -16.35 -12.25 -3.16
N ARG A 148 -16.30 -11.60 -4.33
CA ARG A 148 -16.89 -10.26 -4.54
C ARG A 148 -18.41 -10.26 -4.38
N ARG A 149 -19.11 -11.33 -4.77
CA ARG A 149 -20.56 -11.48 -4.49
C ARG A 149 -20.84 -11.36 -2.99
N VAL A 150 -19.97 -11.93 -2.16
CA VAL A 150 -20.08 -11.90 -0.69
C VAL A 150 -19.72 -10.53 -0.13
N VAL A 151 -18.60 -9.92 -0.56
CA VAL A 151 -18.05 -8.73 0.10
C VAL A 151 -18.52 -7.39 -0.47
N ASP A 152 -18.85 -7.31 -1.77
CA ASP A 152 -19.22 -6.05 -2.44
C ASP A 152 -20.43 -5.32 -1.82
N PRO A 153 -21.51 -6.02 -1.39
CA PRO A 153 -22.66 -5.35 -0.79
C PRO A 153 -22.30 -4.41 0.36
N SER A 154 -21.27 -4.76 1.16
CA SER A 154 -20.81 -3.97 2.29
C SER A 154 -20.06 -2.69 1.88
N PHE A 155 -19.51 -2.62 0.67
CA PHE A 155 -18.61 -1.53 0.26
C PHE A 155 -19.03 -0.84 -1.04
N THR A 156 -20.25 -1.08 -1.52
CA THR A 156 -20.81 -0.32 -2.64
C THR A 156 -20.82 1.18 -2.35
N HIS A 157 -20.91 2.01 -3.41
CA HIS A 157 -21.10 3.45 -3.26
C HIS A 157 -22.29 3.78 -2.34
N GLY A 158 -23.45 3.13 -2.57
CA GLY A 158 -24.65 3.34 -1.75
C GLY A 158 -24.46 2.92 -0.29
N ALA A 159 -23.76 1.81 -0.04
CA ALA A 159 -23.44 1.38 1.32
C ALA A 159 -22.48 2.36 2.02
N SER A 160 -21.52 2.93 1.29
CA SER A 160 -20.56 3.91 1.82
C SER A 160 -21.21 5.26 2.10
N VAL A 161 -22.15 5.71 1.26
CA VAL A 161 -22.93 6.94 1.49
C VAL A 161 -23.84 6.79 2.71
N LYS A 162 -24.48 5.62 2.91
CA LYS A 162 -25.29 5.36 4.11
C LYS A 162 -24.51 5.45 5.43
N ARG A 163 -23.18 5.27 5.39
CA ARG A 163 -22.30 5.35 6.56
C ARG A 163 -21.67 6.74 6.75
N ILE A 164 -21.93 7.69 5.87
CA ILE A 164 -21.19 8.96 5.85
C ILE A 164 -21.39 9.78 7.13
N SER A 165 -22.58 9.72 7.74
CA SER A 165 -22.87 10.40 9.00
C SER A 165 -22.03 9.86 10.16
N VAL A 166 -21.89 8.53 10.25
CA VAL A 166 -21.02 7.87 11.23
C VAL A 166 -19.56 8.20 10.95
N THR A 167 -19.16 8.14 9.67
CA THR A 167 -17.79 8.49 9.24
C THR A 167 -17.42 9.92 9.64
N GLU A 168 -18.31 10.88 9.40
CA GLU A 168 -18.14 12.28 9.79
C GLU A 168 -18.06 12.44 11.30
N SER A 169 -19.00 11.84 12.05
CA SER A 169 -19.04 11.95 13.50
C SER A 169 -17.79 11.37 14.16
N ASP A 170 -17.30 10.22 13.70
CA ASP A 170 -16.11 9.57 14.25
C ASP A 170 -14.84 10.35 13.88
N ALA A 171 -14.76 10.87 12.65
CA ALA A 171 -13.66 11.74 12.22
C ALA A 171 -13.61 13.03 13.06
N ARG A 172 -14.77 13.65 13.33
CA ARG A 172 -14.90 14.82 14.21
C ARG A 172 -14.38 14.51 15.61
N ALA A 173 -14.90 13.44 16.23
CA ALA A 173 -14.50 13.03 17.57
C ALA A 173 -12.99 12.72 17.64
N PHE A 174 -12.44 12.06 16.62
CA PHE A 174 -11.02 11.79 16.53
C PHE A 174 -10.19 13.08 16.45
N VAL A 175 -10.55 14.03 15.58
CA VAL A 175 -9.83 15.31 15.42
C VAL A 175 -9.93 16.19 16.66
N GLU A 176 -11.07 16.19 17.36
CA GLU A 176 -11.24 16.91 18.63
C GLU A 176 -10.31 16.36 19.72
N ASN A 177 -10.09 15.05 19.74
CA ASN A 177 -9.23 14.37 20.71
C ASN A 177 -7.77 14.24 20.25
N LEU A 178 -7.40 14.74 19.06
CA LEU A 178 -6.05 14.56 18.49
C LEU A 178 -4.93 15.08 19.40
N HIS A 179 -5.22 16.11 20.20
CA HIS A 179 -4.32 16.69 21.18
C HIS A 179 -3.86 15.68 22.25
N THR A 180 -4.71 14.71 22.60
CA THR A 180 -4.39 13.64 23.56
C THR A 180 -3.29 12.69 23.06
N ILE A 181 -3.03 12.67 21.75
CA ILE A 181 -2.03 11.84 21.09
C ILE A 181 -0.71 12.63 20.88
N SER A 182 -0.67 13.90 21.30
CA SER A 182 0.51 14.75 21.14
C SER A 182 1.68 14.29 22.01
N ASN A 183 2.90 14.54 21.52
CA ASN A 183 4.14 14.28 22.26
C ASN A 183 4.28 15.14 23.53
N GLU A 184 3.42 16.15 23.69
CA GLU A 184 3.51 17.19 24.73
C GLU A 184 2.55 16.94 25.91
N GLY A 185 1.74 15.88 25.88
CA GLY A 185 0.89 15.48 27.00
C GLY A 185 -0.08 16.57 27.49
N ALA A 186 -0.44 16.54 28.78
CA ALA A 186 -1.42 17.44 29.41
C ALA A 186 -1.01 18.94 29.49
N GLU A 187 0.11 19.36 28.91
CA GLU A 187 0.61 20.76 28.93
C GLU A 187 -0.02 21.64 27.83
N ILE A 188 -0.94 21.12 27.01
CA ILE A 188 -1.63 21.86 25.90
C ILE A 188 -2.38 23.11 26.38
N ALA A 189 -2.84 23.10 27.64
CA ALA A 189 -3.50 24.26 28.24
C ALA A 189 -2.55 25.48 28.34
N LYS A 190 -1.24 25.27 28.46
CA LYS A 190 -0.22 26.33 28.53
C LYS A 190 0.23 26.82 27.15
N THR A 191 0.06 26.01 26.10
CA THR A 191 0.50 26.32 24.73
C THR A 191 -0.56 27.04 23.88
N LYS A 192 -1.67 27.50 24.48
CA LYS A 192 -2.81 28.13 23.79
C LYS A 192 -3.40 27.24 22.68
N GLY A 193 -3.48 25.93 22.90
CA GLY A 193 -4.05 25.01 21.91
C GLY A 193 -3.13 24.71 20.72
N ARG A 194 -1.82 24.93 20.88
CA ARG A 194 -0.76 24.49 19.95
C ARG A 194 -0.16 23.17 20.43
N PHE A 195 -0.01 22.21 19.53
CA PHE A 195 0.65 20.93 19.84
C PHE A 195 1.23 20.30 18.58
N THR A 196 2.13 19.34 18.77
CA THR A 196 2.80 18.62 17.69
C THR A 196 2.45 17.14 17.69
N VAL A 197 2.30 16.57 16.49
CA VAL A 197 2.02 15.15 16.28
C VAL A 197 2.86 14.57 15.14
N PRO A 198 3.51 13.40 15.32
CA PRO A 198 4.03 12.64 14.20
C PRO A 198 2.87 12.17 13.32
N ALA A 199 2.89 12.49 12.02
CA ALA A 199 1.74 12.27 11.14
C ALA A 199 1.32 10.79 11.09
N MET A 200 2.26 9.87 10.90
CA MET A 200 1.96 8.44 10.85
C MET A 200 1.34 7.93 12.15
N ALA A 201 2.01 8.15 13.28
CA ALA A 201 1.56 7.63 14.59
C ALA A 201 0.19 8.19 14.99
N ALA A 202 -0.07 9.47 14.70
CA ALA A 202 -1.33 10.11 15.06
C ALA A 202 -2.51 9.57 14.26
N PHE A 203 -2.35 9.41 12.94
CA PHE A 203 -3.48 9.14 12.05
C PHE A 203 -3.69 7.65 11.71
N MET A 204 -2.74 6.76 12.01
CA MET A 204 -2.81 5.34 11.63
C MET A 204 -3.95 4.55 12.30
N LYS A 205 -4.24 4.84 13.58
CA LYS A 205 -5.21 4.04 14.36
C LYS A 205 -6.65 4.27 13.89
N PHE A 206 -6.98 5.49 13.46
CA PHE A 206 -8.33 5.87 13.04
C PHE A 206 -8.90 4.99 11.90
N PRO A 207 -8.29 4.95 10.69
CA PRO A 207 -8.88 4.21 9.57
C PRO A 207 -8.92 2.70 9.83
N PHE A 208 -7.99 2.17 10.65
CA PHE A 208 -7.98 0.77 11.04
C PHE A 208 -9.18 0.41 11.93
N ILE A 209 -9.36 1.12 13.06
CA ILE A 209 -10.46 0.86 13.98
C ILE A 209 -11.81 1.16 13.33
N PHE A 210 -11.91 2.27 12.59
CA PHE A 210 -13.15 2.61 11.90
C PHE A 210 -13.57 1.51 10.90
N THR A 211 -12.62 0.98 10.12
CA THR A 211 -12.92 -0.12 9.18
C THR A 211 -13.31 -1.40 9.95
N ALA A 212 -12.68 -1.66 11.10
CA ALA A 212 -13.07 -2.77 11.96
C ALA A 212 -14.52 -2.61 12.44
N GLU A 213 -14.94 -1.43 12.88
CA GLU A 213 -16.32 -1.17 13.32
C GLU A 213 -17.33 -1.26 12.16
N VAL A 214 -16.92 -0.93 10.92
CA VAL A 214 -17.75 -1.18 9.73
C VAL A 214 -18.01 -2.69 9.54
N VAL A 215 -17.01 -3.53 9.82
CA VAL A 215 -17.09 -4.98 9.61
C VAL A 215 -17.75 -5.72 10.77
N TYR A 216 -17.37 -5.38 12.00
CA TYR A 216 -17.75 -6.07 13.23
C TYR A 216 -18.85 -5.36 14.04
N GLY A 217 -19.29 -4.18 13.60
CA GLY A 217 -20.20 -3.32 14.35
C GLY A 217 -19.49 -2.59 15.49
N ASN A 218 -20.27 -1.95 16.36
CA ASN A 218 -19.72 -1.28 17.54
C ASN A 218 -18.86 -2.25 18.37
N MET A 219 -17.63 -1.85 18.66
CA MET A 219 -16.67 -2.64 19.41
C MET A 219 -16.49 -2.06 20.82
N THR A 220 -16.35 -2.92 21.81
CA THR A 220 -15.94 -2.51 23.16
C THR A 220 -14.47 -2.09 23.17
N GLU A 221 -14.04 -1.31 24.16
CA GLU A 221 -12.63 -0.90 24.26
C GLU A 221 -11.69 -2.12 24.39
N ALA A 222 -12.09 -3.16 25.14
CA ALA A 222 -11.31 -4.39 25.23
C ALA A 222 -11.14 -5.10 23.87
N GLU A 223 -12.18 -5.09 23.03
CA GLU A 223 -12.09 -5.67 21.68
C GLU A 223 -11.23 -4.83 20.74
N LYS A 224 -11.24 -3.50 20.90
CA LYS A 224 -10.35 -2.59 20.16
C LYS A 224 -8.90 -2.76 20.58
N GLU A 225 -8.64 -2.92 21.87
CA GLU A 225 -7.31 -3.18 22.43
C GLU A 225 -6.76 -4.51 21.94
N GLU A 226 -7.53 -5.60 22.05
CA GLU A 226 -7.13 -6.91 21.53
C GLU A 226 -6.86 -6.89 20.02
N LEU A 227 -7.73 -6.23 19.25
CA LEU A 227 -7.52 -6.08 17.80
C LEU A 227 -6.25 -5.27 17.50
N TRP A 228 -5.94 -4.27 18.32
CA TRP A 228 -4.72 -3.47 18.18
C TRP A 228 -3.46 -4.29 18.49
N GLU A 229 -3.47 -5.14 19.52
CA GLU A 229 -2.37 -6.07 19.81
C GLU A 229 -2.13 -7.04 18.64
N ILE A 230 -3.21 -7.56 18.03
CA ILE A 230 -3.10 -8.39 16.83
C ILE A 230 -2.52 -7.58 15.66
N ALA A 231 -2.85 -6.30 15.56
CA ALA A 231 -2.28 -5.43 14.54
C ALA A 231 -0.78 -5.21 14.69
N GLU A 232 -0.29 -5.07 15.91
CA GLU A 232 1.14 -4.97 16.18
C GLU A 232 1.87 -6.26 15.79
N LYS A 233 1.30 -7.43 16.13
CA LYS A 233 1.81 -8.73 15.66
C LYS A 233 1.86 -8.79 14.13
N ARG A 234 0.82 -8.29 13.46
CA ARG A 234 0.72 -8.29 12.00
C ARG A 234 1.70 -7.34 11.31
N GLN A 235 1.94 -6.16 11.88
CA GLN A 235 2.92 -5.20 11.40
C GLN A 235 4.36 -5.74 11.56
N ALA A 236 4.64 -6.44 12.66
CA ALA A 236 5.94 -7.09 12.87
C ALA A 236 6.28 -8.12 11.77
N LEU A 237 5.28 -8.65 11.06
CA LEU A 237 5.50 -9.58 9.95
C LEU A 237 5.95 -8.90 8.64
N LEU A 238 5.70 -7.60 8.48
CA LEU A 238 5.85 -6.90 7.20
C LEU A 238 7.28 -6.99 6.61
N PRO A 239 8.37 -6.83 7.39
CA PRO A 239 9.72 -6.94 6.83
C PRO A 239 10.00 -8.30 6.18
N PHE A 240 9.37 -9.38 6.64
CA PHE A 240 9.57 -10.72 6.09
C PHE A 240 8.96 -10.89 4.69
N PHE A 241 7.98 -10.06 4.31
CA PHE A 241 7.42 -10.07 2.95
C PHE A 241 8.46 -9.70 1.90
N PHE A 242 9.45 -8.87 2.26
CA PHE A 242 10.45 -8.32 1.34
C PHE A 242 11.83 -8.99 1.42
N LYS A 243 12.09 -9.84 2.43
CA LYS A 243 13.41 -10.49 2.62
C LYS A 243 13.79 -11.47 1.50
N GLY A 244 12.82 -12.06 0.81
CA GLY A 244 13.06 -12.98 -0.29
C GLY A 244 13.71 -14.31 0.15
N SER A 245 14.53 -14.94 -0.70
CA SER A 245 15.28 -16.17 -0.37
C SER A 245 14.40 -17.27 0.27
N PHE A 246 14.77 -17.79 1.44
CA PHE A 246 14.02 -18.85 2.15
C PHE A 246 12.60 -18.42 2.57
N TYR A 247 12.34 -17.13 2.78
CA TYR A 247 11.00 -16.60 3.08
C TYR A 247 10.03 -16.76 1.89
N ARG A 248 10.56 -16.98 0.68
CA ARG A 248 9.74 -17.30 -0.50
C ARG A 248 9.30 -18.76 -0.55
N THR A 249 9.76 -19.59 0.38
CA THR A 249 9.58 -21.05 0.35
C THR A 249 9.02 -21.58 1.67
N SER A 250 8.41 -22.76 1.63
CA SER A 250 7.99 -23.49 2.84
C SER A 250 9.18 -23.96 3.70
N TYR A 251 10.42 -23.79 3.22
CA TYR A 251 11.60 -24.18 3.96
C TYR A 251 11.96 -23.22 5.10
N LEU A 252 11.29 -22.07 5.22
CA LEU A 252 11.52 -21.07 6.26
C LEU A 252 11.65 -21.68 7.66
N LYS A 253 10.79 -22.64 8.01
CA LYS A 253 10.75 -23.25 9.35
C LYS A 253 12.06 -23.90 9.80
N TRP A 254 12.95 -24.22 8.86
CA TRP A 254 14.27 -24.81 9.12
C TRP A 254 15.40 -23.78 9.12
N PHE A 255 15.18 -22.60 8.55
CA PHE A 255 16.21 -21.54 8.41
C PHE A 255 16.00 -20.36 9.35
N ASP A 256 14.74 -20.01 9.66
CA ASP A 256 14.38 -18.93 10.59
C ASP A 256 13.14 -19.35 11.39
N ARG A 257 13.39 -20.16 12.42
CA ARG A 257 12.34 -20.65 13.32
C ARG A 257 11.62 -19.51 14.07
N PRO A 258 12.31 -18.46 14.57
CA PRO A 258 11.63 -17.31 15.18
C PRO A 258 10.62 -16.65 14.24
N ALA A 259 10.98 -16.34 12.99
CA ALA A 259 10.04 -15.73 12.04
C ALA A 259 8.87 -16.66 11.69
N TYR A 260 9.12 -17.97 11.57
CA TYR A 260 8.05 -18.95 11.39
C TYR A 260 7.09 -18.95 12.59
N ASN A 261 7.61 -18.92 13.82
CA ASN A 261 6.79 -18.91 15.02
C ASN A 261 5.96 -17.62 15.13
N GLN A 262 6.53 -16.45 14.80
CA GLN A 262 5.78 -15.18 14.75
C GLN A 262 4.63 -15.23 13.74
N LEU A 263 4.87 -15.83 12.56
CA LEU A 263 3.83 -16.04 11.56
C LEU A 263 2.70 -16.92 12.12
N GLN A 264 3.02 -18.04 12.79
CA GLN A 264 2.00 -18.91 13.39
C GLN A 264 1.22 -18.19 14.49
N GLU A 265 1.91 -17.48 15.39
CA GLU A 265 1.27 -16.74 16.47
C GLU A 265 0.25 -15.71 15.97
N PHE A 266 0.60 -14.96 14.91
CA PHE A 266 -0.33 -14.05 14.26
C PHE A 266 -1.53 -14.80 13.66
N LEU A 267 -1.29 -15.86 12.87
CA LEU A 267 -2.35 -16.61 12.21
C LEU A 267 -3.34 -17.21 13.21
N ASP A 268 -2.84 -17.76 14.31
CA ASP A 268 -3.65 -18.32 15.38
C ASP A 268 -4.47 -17.23 16.09
N SER A 269 -3.82 -16.14 16.53
CA SER A 269 -4.50 -15.01 17.18
C SER A 269 -5.60 -14.41 16.28
N TRP A 270 -5.30 -14.27 14.98
CA TRP A 270 -6.22 -13.72 14.00
C TRP A 270 -7.42 -14.62 13.74
N ALA A 271 -7.20 -15.94 13.62
CA ALA A 271 -8.28 -16.90 13.44
C ALA A 271 -9.19 -16.98 14.67
N GLU A 272 -8.61 -16.97 15.87
CA GLU A 272 -9.34 -16.99 17.14
C GLU A 272 -10.21 -15.74 17.32
N PHE A 273 -9.64 -14.56 17.11
CA PHE A 273 -10.37 -13.29 17.16
C PHE A 273 -11.57 -13.29 16.22
N ASN A 274 -11.36 -13.61 14.93
CA ASN A 274 -12.44 -13.59 13.95
C ASN A 274 -13.53 -14.62 14.25
N THR A 275 -13.15 -15.81 14.70
CA THR A 275 -14.12 -16.85 15.07
C THR A 275 -15.00 -16.40 16.23
N ARG A 276 -14.39 -15.80 17.26
CA ARG A 276 -15.11 -15.29 18.44
C ARG A 276 -16.03 -14.12 18.08
N MET A 277 -15.51 -13.15 17.33
CA MET A 277 -16.29 -11.98 16.88
C MET A 277 -17.47 -12.41 16.00
N ALA A 278 -17.25 -13.29 15.02
CA ALA A 278 -18.32 -13.77 14.16
C ALA A 278 -19.40 -14.53 14.95
N ARG A 279 -19.00 -15.46 15.83
CA ARG A 279 -19.95 -16.21 16.68
C ARG A 279 -20.79 -15.28 17.55
N SER A 280 -20.13 -14.38 18.29
CA SER A 280 -20.78 -13.44 19.20
C SER A 280 -21.80 -12.55 18.47
N ARG A 281 -21.45 -12.03 17.28
CA ARG A 281 -22.30 -11.08 16.52
C ARG A 281 -23.47 -11.80 15.86
N ARG A 282 -23.23 -13.04 15.44
CA ARG A 282 -24.27 -13.92 14.90
C ARG A 282 -25.28 -14.34 15.96
N GLU A 283 -24.84 -14.68 17.17
CA GLU A 283 -25.72 -14.99 18.32
C GLU A 283 -26.59 -13.79 18.72
N GLN A 284 -26.08 -12.57 18.54
CA GLN A 284 -26.84 -11.32 18.75
C GLN A 284 -27.79 -10.97 17.60
N GLY A 285 -27.75 -11.69 16.47
CA GLY A 285 -28.59 -11.44 15.30
C GLY A 285 -28.28 -10.11 14.59
N LEU A 286 -27.05 -9.61 14.70
CA LEU A 286 -26.68 -8.32 14.11
C LEU A 286 -26.47 -8.44 12.58
N PRO A 287 -27.03 -7.53 11.76
CA PRO A 287 -26.89 -7.56 10.30
C PRO A 287 -25.56 -6.96 9.84
N LEU A 288 -24.45 -7.54 10.29
CA LEU A 288 -23.09 -7.03 10.06
C LEU A 288 -22.36 -7.78 8.94
N PRO A 289 -21.38 -7.13 8.28
CA PRO A 289 -20.54 -7.80 7.27
C PRO A 289 -19.91 -9.10 7.78
N ILE A 290 -19.33 -9.10 8.99
CA ILE A 290 -18.72 -10.31 9.55
C ILE A 290 -19.70 -11.49 9.63
N VAL A 291 -20.97 -11.25 9.99
CA VAL A 291 -22.00 -12.30 10.09
C VAL A 291 -22.31 -12.84 8.71
N THR A 292 -22.47 -11.97 7.72
CA THR A 292 -22.72 -12.36 6.32
C THR A 292 -21.58 -13.22 5.78
N TYR A 293 -20.34 -12.79 6.00
CA TYR A 293 -19.15 -13.50 5.51
C TYR A 293 -19.01 -14.86 6.19
N TRP A 294 -19.29 -14.92 7.49
CA TRP A 294 -19.21 -16.16 8.26
C TRP A 294 -20.30 -17.15 7.89
N ASP A 295 -21.52 -16.68 7.63
CA ASP A 295 -22.62 -17.55 7.18
C ASP A 295 -22.34 -18.18 5.80
N GLU A 296 -21.77 -17.41 4.87
CA GLU A 296 -21.32 -17.93 3.56
C GLU A 296 -20.21 -18.98 3.71
N TYR A 297 -19.31 -18.80 4.69
CA TYR A 297 -18.32 -19.83 5.05
C TYR A 297 -18.98 -21.09 5.62
N LEU A 298 -19.90 -20.95 6.58
CA LEU A 298 -20.61 -22.09 7.19
C LEU A 298 -21.44 -22.88 6.18
N GLN A 299 -21.94 -22.22 5.13
CA GLN A 299 -22.65 -22.86 4.01
C GLN A 299 -21.71 -23.56 3.01
N GLY A 300 -20.39 -23.40 3.15
CA GLY A 300 -19.40 -23.97 2.24
C GLY A 300 -19.24 -23.20 0.93
N ASN A 301 -19.80 -21.98 0.83
CA ASN A 301 -19.69 -21.17 -0.39
C ASN A 301 -18.31 -20.51 -0.51
N ILE A 302 -17.63 -20.26 0.61
CA ILE A 302 -16.26 -19.75 0.68
C ILE A 302 -15.48 -20.48 1.78
N THR A 303 -14.15 -20.46 1.72
CA THR A 303 -13.31 -21.13 2.73
C THR A 303 -12.99 -20.23 3.92
N LEU A 304 -12.60 -20.83 5.05
CA LEU A 304 -12.14 -20.06 6.21
C LEU A 304 -10.93 -19.18 5.86
N GLU A 305 -9.96 -19.72 5.10
CA GLU A 305 -8.80 -18.95 4.62
C GLU A 305 -9.22 -17.76 3.75
N GLN A 306 -10.22 -17.91 2.88
CA GLN A 306 -10.72 -16.80 2.06
C GLN A 306 -11.33 -15.69 2.93
N VAL A 307 -12.10 -16.05 3.97
CA VAL A 307 -12.67 -15.09 4.91
C VAL A 307 -11.58 -14.40 5.72
N THR A 308 -10.69 -15.15 6.38
CA THR A 308 -9.68 -14.57 7.27
C THR A 308 -8.63 -13.77 6.53
N HIS A 309 -8.16 -14.21 5.35
CA HIS A 309 -7.22 -13.43 4.54
C HIS A 309 -7.89 -12.18 3.93
N THR A 310 -9.18 -12.24 3.57
CA THR A 310 -9.89 -11.06 3.09
C THR A 310 -10.12 -10.04 4.21
N LEU A 311 -10.43 -10.50 5.43
CA LEU A 311 -10.51 -9.64 6.59
C LEU A 311 -9.14 -9.03 6.94
N ASP A 312 -8.03 -9.79 6.83
CA ASP A 312 -6.67 -9.26 6.97
C ASP A 312 -6.44 -8.13 5.96
N GLU A 313 -6.67 -8.41 4.67
CA GLU A 313 -6.53 -7.41 3.61
C GLU A 313 -7.38 -6.16 3.87
N MET A 314 -8.64 -6.33 4.26
CA MET A 314 -9.56 -5.21 4.51
C MET A 314 -9.10 -4.33 5.67
N LEU A 315 -8.63 -4.89 6.78
CA LEU A 315 -8.25 -4.10 7.95
C LEU A 315 -6.83 -3.59 7.83
N PHE A 316 -5.85 -4.46 7.57
CA PHE A 316 -4.44 -4.08 7.63
C PHE A 316 -3.99 -3.19 6.47
N ALA A 317 -4.70 -3.20 5.33
CA ALA A 317 -4.50 -2.16 4.32
C ALA A 317 -4.75 -0.75 4.87
N ASN A 318 -5.60 -0.58 5.89
CA ASN A 318 -5.83 0.75 6.47
C ASN A 318 -4.69 1.27 7.33
N LEU A 319 -3.84 0.40 7.87
CA LEU A 319 -2.66 0.82 8.66
C LEU A 319 -1.61 1.49 7.78
N ASP A 320 -1.40 0.99 6.57
CA ASP A 320 -0.34 1.47 5.68
C ASP A 320 -0.92 2.32 4.55
N VAL A 321 -1.90 1.80 3.80
CA VAL A 321 -2.42 2.43 2.58
C VAL A 321 -3.28 3.65 2.90
N THR A 322 -4.29 3.54 3.77
CA THR A 322 -5.15 4.69 4.08
C THR A 322 -4.37 5.75 4.86
N THR A 323 -3.50 5.34 5.78
CA THR A 323 -2.57 6.25 6.49
C THR A 323 -1.66 7.00 5.54
N HIS A 324 -1.05 6.34 4.54
CA HIS A 324 -0.29 6.99 3.48
C HIS A 324 -1.09 8.10 2.80
N VAL A 325 -2.31 7.78 2.38
CA VAL A 325 -3.16 8.75 1.67
C VAL A 325 -3.51 9.94 2.56
N LEU A 326 -3.86 9.66 3.81
CA LEU A 326 -4.25 10.69 4.78
C LEU A 326 -3.08 11.61 5.14
N THR A 327 -1.93 11.03 5.50
CA THR A 327 -0.73 11.79 5.90
C THR A 327 -0.19 12.62 4.75
N TRP A 328 -0.14 12.10 3.51
CA TRP A 328 0.27 12.90 2.36
C TRP A 328 -0.73 13.99 2.01
N ALA A 329 -2.03 13.74 2.14
CA ALA A 329 -3.03 14.78 1.94
C ALA A 329 -2.86 15.93 2.94
N ILE A 330 -2.73 15.61 4.22
CA ILE A 330 -2.47 16.61 5.27
C ILE A 330 -1.17 17.36 4.99
N THR A 331 -0.08 16.65 4.69
CA THR A 331 1.24 17.23 4.45
C THR A 331 1.23 18.21 3.28
N LEU A 332 0.69 17.79 2.14
CA LEU A 332 0.66 18.60 0.94
C LEU A 332 -0.27 19.81 1.10
N ILE A 333 -1.46 19.63 1.69
CA ILE A 333 -2.38 20.76 1.91
C ILE A 333 -1.77 21.76 2.91
N ALA A 334 -1.20 21.28 4.01
CA ALA A 334 -0.60 22.13 5.04
C ALA A 334 0.52 23.03 4.47
N ASP A 335 1.28 22.51 3.50
CA ASP A 335 2.42 23.20 2.89
C ASP A 335 2.06 24.08 1.67
N HIS A 336 0.78 24.11 1.26
CA HIS A 336 0.30 24.89 0.12
C HIS A 336 -0.82 25.85 0.55
N GLU A 337 -0.42 27.06 0.99
CA GLU A 337 -1.33 28.07 1.57
C GLU A 337 -2.56 28.40 0.72
N ASN A 338 -2.42 28.53 -0.59
CA ASN A 338 -3.56 28.82 -1.48
C ASN A 338 -4.58 27.67 -1.48
N ALA A 339 -4.11 26.42 -1.56
CA ALA A 339 -4.97 25.25 -1.53
C ALA A 339 -5.67 25.11 -0.16
N LYS A 340 -4.93 25.33 0.94
CA LYS A 340 -5.45 25.34 2.32
C LYS A 340 -6.50 26.43 2.54
N LYS A 341 -6.26 27.65 2.04
CA LYS A 341 -7.20 28.76 2.14
C LYS A 341 -8.49 28.50 1.38
N GLU A 342 -8.41 28.10 0.11
CA GLU A 342 -9.59 27.75 -0.70
C GLU A 342 -10.37 26.60 -0.04
N LEU A 343 -9.68 25.60 0.52
CA LEU A 343 -10.31 24.49 1.23
C LEU A 343 -11.09 24.97 2.46
N ARG A 344 -10.53 25.89 3.26
CA ARG A 344 -11.23 26.44 4.43
C ARG A 344 -12.48 27.23 4.06
N GLU A 345 -12.36 28.08 3.04
CA GLU A 345 -13.49 28.86 2.52
C GLU A 345 -14.60 27.93 2.02
N GLU A 346 -14.24 26.85 1.30
CA GLU A 346 -15.19 25.86 0.82
C GLU A 346 -15.83 25.05 1.97
N ILE A 347 -15.08 24.68 3.00
CA ILE A 347 -15.62 23.99 4.19
C ILE A 347 -16.63 24.89 4.91
N GLU A 348 -16.28 26.16 5.17
CA GLU A 348 -17.17 27.10 5.88
C GLU A 348 -18.48 27.31 5.11
N ALA A 349 -18.43 27.38 3.78
CA ALA A 349 -19.61 27.49 2.93
C ALA A 349 -20.53 26.26 2.97
N HIS A 350 -20.04 25.10 3.43
CA HIS A 350 -20.78 23.84 3.51
C HIS A 350 -20.96 23.31 4.94
N LYS A 351 -20.68 24.12 5.98
CA LYS A 351 -20.70 23.68 7.38
C LYS A 351 -22.04 23.08 7.84
N ASP A 352 -23.14 23.53 7.26
CA ASP A 352 -24.49 23.04 7.58
C ASP A 352 -24.85 21.75 6.81
N ASN A 353 -23.96 21.28 5.93
CA ASN A 353 -24.20 20.14 5.05
C ASN A 353 -22.92 19.32 4.75
N LEU A 354 -22.15 19.03 5.80
CA LEU A 354 -20.86 18.36 5.66
C LEU A 354 -20.96 16.96 5.04
N GLN A 355 -22.04 16.22 5.28
CA GLN A 355 -22.22 14.87 4.75
C GLN A 355 -22.26 14.86 3.22
N GLU A 356 -23.08 15.71 2.62
CA GLU A 356 -23.19 15.78 1.16
C GLU A 356 -21.94 16.39 0.54
N TYR A 357 -21.31 17.34 1.24
CA TYR A 357 -20.02 17.91 0.86
C TYR A 357 -18.89 16.87 0.84
N ILE A 358 -18.79 16.00 1.86
CA ILE A 358 -17.81 14.91 1.94
C ILE A 358 -18.06 13.87 0.84
N ALA A 359 -19.31 13.58 0.48
CA ALA A 359 -19.63 12.66 -0.63
C ALA A 359 -19.31 13.24 -2.01
N ASN A 360 -19.36 14.57 -2.16
CA ASN A 360 -19.20 15.24 -3.44
C ASN A 360 -17.80 15.04 -4.04
N VAL A 361 -17.75 14.89 -5.36
CA VAL A 361 -16.53 14.68 -6.16
C VAL A 361 -16.16 15.89 -7.01
N ASN A 362 -16.98 16.95 -7.00
CA ASN A 362 -16.75 18.18 -7.77
C ASN A 362 -16.20 19.34 -6.91
N THR A 363 -15.86 19.07 -5.65
CA THR A 363 -15.40 20.05 -4.66
C THR A 363 -13.88 20.21 -4.68
N HIS A 364 -13.39 21.34 -4.19
CA HIS A 364 -11.96 21.54 -3.93
C HIS A 364 -11.41 20.51 -2.95
N LEU A 365 -12.17 20.13 -1.92
CA LEU A 365 -11.84 19.01 -1.04
C LEU A 365 -11.51 17.72 -1.81
N HIS A 366 -12.34 17.36 -2.78
CA HIS A 366 -12.08 16.17 -3.62
C HIS A 366 -10.85 16.36 -4.51
N ARG A 367 -10.66 17.56 -5.06
CA ARG A 367 -9.49 17.88 -5.88
C ARG A 367 -8.19 17.80 -5.07
N CYS A 368 -8.17 18.32 -3.86
CA CYS A 368 -7.02 18.20 -2.94
C CYS A 368 -6.71 16.72 -2.65
N TYR A 369 -7.74 15.93 -2.34
CA TYR A 369 -7.61 14.50 -2.11
C TYR A 369 -7.02 13.74 -3.32
N TYR A 370 -7.54 13.99 -4.53
CA TYR A 370 -7.07 13.33 -5.74
C TYR A 370 -5.69 13.81 -6.19
N GLU A 371 -5.36 15.08 -6.01
CA GLU A 371 -4.03 15.62 -6.32
C GLU A 371 -2.96 15.03 -5.40
N SER A 372 -3.28 14.83 -4.11
CA SER A 372 -2.38 14.14 -3.19
C SER A 372 -2.12 12.69 -3.62
N LEU A 373 -3.16 11.96 -4.02
CA LEU A 373 -3.03 10.60 -4.55
C LEU A 373 -2.28 10.52 -5.87
N ARG A 374 -2.43 11.53 -6.72
CA ARG A 374 -1.70 11.65 -7.99
C ARG A 374 -0.20 11.83 -7.73
N LEU A 375 0.17 12.79 -6.88
CA LEU A 375 1.56 13.13 -6.59
C LEU A 375 2.27 12.15 -5.67
N ARG A 376 1.51 11.44 -4.84
CA ARG A 376 2.00 10.43 -3.89
C ARG A 376 1.23 9.13 -4.09
N PRO A 377 1.48 8.42 -5.21
CA PRO A 377 0.81 7.15 -5.48
C PRO A 377 1.13 6.14 -4.38
N ILE A 378 0.12 5.37 -3.95
CA ILE A 378 0.21 4.36 -2.89
C ILE A 378 1.33 3.35 -3.18
N ALA A 379 1.29 2.73 -4.36
CA ALA A 379 2.34 1.81 -4.81
C ALA A 379 2.91 2.33 -6.13
N VAL A 380 4.20 2.69 -6.15
CA VAL A 380 4.88 3.18 -7.37
C VAL A 380 4.87 2.10 -8.46
N PHE A 381 5.08 0.84 -8.09
CA PHE A 381 4.82 -0.29 -8.96
C PHE A 381 3.62 -1.07 -8.43
N SER A 382 2.59 -1.23 -9.26
CA SER A 382 1.36 -1.92 -8.85
C SER A 382 1.62 -3.39 -8.49
N ILE A 383 0.73 -3.99 -7.70
CA ILE A 383 0.63 -5.46 -7.67
C ILE A 383 0.20 -5.90 -9.08
N GLY A 384 0.96 -6.82 -9.66
CA GLY A 384 0.81 -7.16 -11.06
C GLY A 384 -0.37 -8.08 -11.37
N GLU A 385 -0.73 -8.08 -12.65
CA GLU A 385 -1.74 -8.96 -13.24
C GLU A 385 -1.15 -9.66 -14.46
N SER A 386 -1.68 -10.83 -14.77
CA SER A 386 -1.23 -11.64 -15.88
C SER A 386 -2.36 -11.87 -16.88
N ALA A 387 -2.12 -11.54 -18.14
CA ALA A 387 -3.06 -11.84 -19.21
C ALA A 387 -2.91 -13.31 -19.66
N PRO A 388 -4.01 -14.02 -19.99
CA PRO A 388 -3.95 -15.39 -20.52
C PRO A 388 -3.55 -15.41 -22.01
N SER A 389 -3.52 -14.25 -22.66
CA SER A 389 -3.19 -14.08 -24.08
C SER A 389 -1.81 -13.45 -24.25
N VAL A 390 -1.21 -13.61 -25.43
CA VAL A 390 0.01 -12.87 -25.80
C VAL A 390 -0.34 -11.39 -25.92
N LYS A 391 0.44 -10.52 -25.27
CA LYS A 391 0.30 -9.07 -25.40
C LYS A 391 1.46 -8.50 -26.20
N ASN A 392 1.15 -7.59 -27.13
CA ASN A 392 2.16 -6.89 -27.91
C ASN A 392 2.26 -5.44 -27.45
N PHE A 393 3.42 -5.09 -26.90
CA PHE A 393 3.76 -3.71 -26.57
C PHE A 393 4.96 -3.28 -27.40
N ARG A 394 4.71 -2.53 -28.48
CA ARG A 394 5.78 -1.93 -29.31
C ARG A 394 6.77 -2.98 -29.87
N GLY A 395 6.25 -4.17 -30.21
CA GLY A 395 7.03 -5.31 -30.72
C GLY A 395 7.57 -6.24 -29.64
N ILE A 396 7.37 -5.93 -28.35
CA ILE A 396 7.66 -6.84 -27.24
C ILE A 396 6.44 -7.75 -27.05
N HIS A 397 6.58 -9.02 -27.42
CA HIS A 397 5.51 -10.01 -27.33
C HIS A 397 5.57 -10.71 -25.97
N VAL A 398 4.82 -10.22 -25.00
CA VAL A 398 4.74 -10.76 -23.64
C VAL A 398 4.03 -12.11 -23.66
N LYS A 399 4.64 -13.13 -23.05
CA LYS A 399 4.09 -14.48 -22.96
C LYS A 399 2.82 -14.49 -22.10
N PRO A 400 1.85 -15.38 -22.41
CA PRO A 400 0.74 -15.66 -21.51
C PRO A 400 1.20 -15.93 -20.08
N ASN A 401 0.41 -15.50 -19.11
CA ASN A 401 0.65 -15.68 -17.68
C ASN A 401 1.93 -14.99 -17.14
N THR A 402 2.59 -14.15 -17.93
CA THR A 402 3.68 -13.27 -17.44
C THR A 402 3.06 -12.07 -16.74
N MET A 403 3.55 -11.77 -15.55
CA MET A 403 3.00 -10.70 -14.73
C MET A 403 3.38 -9.33 -15.30
N VAL A 404 2.42 -8.44 -15.35
CA VAL A 404 2.54 -7.06 -15.82
C VAL A 404 2.24 -6.11 -14.68
N LEU A 405 3.14 -5.16 -14.45
CA LEU A 405 3.05 -4.09 -13.45
C LEU A 405 2.78 -2.76 -14.15
N VAL A 406 2.15 -1.86 -13.42
CA VAL A 406 2.03 -0.45 -13.80
C VAL A 406 3.01 0.35 -12.99
N ASP A 407 3.86 1.15 -13.65
CA ASP A 407 4.57 2.25 -13.00
C ASP A 407 3.59 3.41 -12.82
N THR A 408 2.96 3.47 -11.65
CA THR A 408 1.93 4.45 -11.33
C THR A 408 2.53 5.86 -11.21
N TYR A 409 3.82 5.98 -10.87
CA TYR A 409 4.49 7.28 -10.83
C TYR A 409 4.71 7.84 -12.24
N ALA A 410 5.06 6.98 -13.19
CA ALA A 410 5.09 7.35 -14.61
C ALA A 410 3.71 7.82 -15.11
N ILE A 411 2.62 7.15 -14.71
CA ILE A 411 1.26 7.47 -15.16
C ILE A 411 0.70 8.72 -14.46
N ASN A 412 0.85 8.83 -13.15
CA ASN A 412 0.20 9.87 -12.36
C ASN A 412 1.02 11.17 -12.34
N VAL A 413 2.35 11.07 -12.39
CA VAL A 413 3.23 12.24 -12.21
C VAL A 413 3.92 12.60 -13.51
N ARG A 414 4.59 11.65 -14.19
CA ARG A 414 5.44 11.99 -15.35
C ARG A 414 4.73 11.95 -16.71
N ASN A 415 3.46 11.54 -16.74
CA ASN A 415 2.67 11.48 -17.95
C ASN A 415 2.47 12.91 -18.51
N PRO A 416 2.83 13.17 -19.79
CA PRO A 416 2.66 14.48 -20.40
C PRO A 416 1.24 15.05 -20.35
N PHE A 417 0.22 14.20 -20.17
CA PHE A 417 -1.17 14.60 -19.90
C PHE A 417 -1.28 15.64 -18.75
N TRP A 418 -0.44 15.53 -17.72
CA TRP A 418 -0.48 16.40 -16.54
C TRP A 418 0.23 17.75 -16.71
N GLY A 419 0.84 17.98 -17.88
CA GLY A 419 1.54 19.21 -18.22
C GLY A 419 2.99 19.29 -17.71
N PRO A 420 3.72 20.36 -18.05
CA PRO A 420 5.15 20.50 -17.77
C PRO A 420 5.46 20.69 -16.28
N ASN A 421 4.48 21.13 -15.48
CA ASN A 421 4.63 21.34 -14.04
C ASN A 421 3.99 20.20 -13.24
N SER A 422 3.92 18.98 -13.78
CA SER A 422 3.19 17.86 -13.20
C SER A 422 3.69 17.38 -11.83
N GLU A 423 4.87 17.79 -11.41
CA GLU A 423 5.42 17.50 -10.07
C GLU A 423 4.96 18.51 -8.99
N GLU A 424 4.36 19.63 -9.40
CA GLU A 424 3.81 20.64 -8.47
C GLU A 424 2.41 20.24 -7.99
N TYR A 425 2.16 20.46 -6.69
CA TYR A 425 0.84 20.27 -6.07
C TYR A 425 -0.11 21.38 -6.51
N ASP A 426 -1.04 21.03 -7.40
CA ASP A 426 -2.07 21.94 -7.87
C ASP A 426 -3.43 21.21 -7.99
N PRO A 427 -4.29 21.32 -6.96
CA PRO A 427 -5.64 20.77 -7.02
C PRO A 427 -6.47 21.29 -8.19
N ASN A 428 -6.19 22.49 -8.72
CA ASN A 428 -6.96 23.05 -9.84
C ASN A 428 -6.79 22.29 -11.15
N ARG A 429 -5.76 21.42 -11.27
CA ARG A 429 -5.61 20.49 -12.40
C ARG A 429 -6.88 19.66 -12.65
N PHE A 430 -7.60 19.32 -11.58
CA PHE A 430 -8.79 18.49 -11.66
C PHE A 430 -10.08 19.26 -12.00
N LYS A 431 -10.08 20.60 -12.00
CA LYS A 431 -11.30 21.42 -12.08
C LYS A 431 -12.14 21.19 -13.34
N ASN A 432 -11.50 20.92 -14.48
CA ASN A 432 -12.16 20.76 -15.78
C ASN A 432 -11.94 19.38 -16.41
N LEU A 433 -11.45 18.40 -15.63
CA LEU A 433 -11.19 17.05 -16.12
C LEU A 433 -12.43 16.17 -15.95
N LYS A 434 -12.80 15.47 -17.01
CA LYS A 434 -13.85 14.45 -16.95
C LYS A 434 -13.27 13.12 -16.52
N SER A 435 -14.11 12.25 -15.97
CA SER A 435 -13.71 10.87 -15.62
C SER A 435 -13.16 10.08 -16.82
N THR A 436 -13.62 10.41 -18.04
CA THR A 436 -13.10 9.83 -19.28
C THR A 436 -11.67 10.26 -19.60
N ASP A 437 -11.28 11.49 -19.25
CA ASP A 437 -9.94 12.03 -19.49
C ASP A 437 -8.92 11.37 -18.56
N LEU A 438 -9.36 11.04 -17.34
CA LEU A 438 -8.54 10.36 -16.33
C LEU A 438 -8.32 8.87 -16.62
N ARG A 439 -9.09 8.27 -17.51
CA ARG A 439 -8.98 6.83 -17.82
C ARG A 439 -7.59 6.53 -18.40
N TYR A 440 -6.83 5.69 -17.71
CA TYR A 440 -5.42 5.36 -17.99
C TYR A 440 -4.40 6.49 -17.82
N ASN A 441 -4.85 7.73 -17.56
CA ASN A 441 -3.99 8.86 -17.20
C ASN A 441 -3.84 9.02 -15.67
N LEU A 442 -4.68 8.33 -14.88
CA LEU A 442 -4.62 8.31 -13.43
C LEU A 442 -4.83 6.88 -12.90
N PHE A 443 -3.84 6.36 -12.18
CA PHE A 443 -3.89 5.08 -11.47
C PHE A 443 -3.94 5.34 -9.96
N VAL A 444 -5.13 5.20 -9.37
CA VAL A 444 -5.33 5.38 -7.92
C VAL A 444 -5.93 4.10 -7.32
N PHE A 445 -7.12 3.73 -7.79
CA PHE A 445 -7.87 2.57 -7.30
C PHE A 445 -7.85 1.38 -8.27
N GLY A 446 -6.89 1.34 -9.19
CA GLY A 446 -6.85 0.37 -10.29
C GLY A 446 -7.88 0.62 -11.39
N PHE A 447 -7.99 -0.32 -12.33
CA PHE A 447 -8.88 -0.22 -13.49
C PHE A 447 -9.85 -1.41 -13.60
N GLY A 448 -10.97 -1.17 -14.30
CA GLY A 448 -11.91 -2.22 -14.71
C GLY A 448 -12.49 -3.03 -13.56
N TYR A 449 -12.54 -4.35 -13.75
CA TYR A 449 -13.15 -5.31 -12.83
C TYR A 449 -12.44 -5.39 -11.48
N ARG A 450 -11.14 -5.09 -11.44
CA ARG A 450 -10.29 -5.22 -10.25
C ARG A 450 -10.16 -3.93 -9.45
N LYS A 451 -11.06 -2.97 -9.64
CA LYS A 451 -11.08 -1.73 -8.87
C LYS A 451 -11.18 -2.00 -7.36
N CYS A 452 -10.47 -1.17 -6.60
CA CYS A 452 -10.41 -1.24 -5.15
C CYS A 452 -11.82 -1.29 -4.56
N LEU A 453 -12.06 -2.28 -3.71
CA LEU A 453 -13.32 -2.47 -3.00
C LEU A 453 -13.64 -1.28 -2.08
N GLY A 454 -12.62 -0.79 -1.35
CA GLY A 454 -12.76 0.26 -0.33
C GLY A 454 -12.73 1.70 -0.85
N GLN A 455 -12.68 1.96 -2.17
CA GLN A 455 -12.42 3.30 -2.71
C GLN A 455 -13.36 4.40 -2.18
N TYR A 456 -14.64 4.08 -1.98
CA TYR A 456 -15.63 5.06 -1.52
C TYR A 456 -15.52 5.30 -0.01
N LEU A 457 -15.40 4.23 0.78
CA LEU A 457 -15.23 4.31 2.22
C LEU A 457 -13.94 5.06 2.58
N ALA A 458 -12.82 4.71 1.95
CA ALA A 458 -11.54 5.39 2.13
C ALA A 458 -11.61 6.86 1.74
N GLY A 459 -12.28 7.18 0.63
CA GLY A 459 -12.51 8.55 0.21
C GLY A 459 -13.30 9.37 1.23
N HIS A 460 -14.34 8.79 1.85
CA HIS A 460 -15.11 9.46 2.90
C HIS A 460 -14.30 9.64 4.19
N MET A 461 -13.57 8.61 4.65
CA MET A 461 -12.71 8.70 5.83
C MET A 461 -11.67 9.81 5.71
N VAL A 462 -10.91 9.82 4.61
CA VAL A 462 -9.86 10.82 4.39
C VAL A 462 -10.48 12.21 4.30
N LYS A 463 -11.54 12.39 3.50
CA LYS A 463 -12.19 13.69 3.34
C LYS A 463 -12.79 14.20 4.65
N ALA A 464 -13.39 13.35 5.48
CA ALA A 464 -13.93 13.75 6.79
C ALA A 464 -12.84 14.24 7.74
N ILE A 465 -11.70 13.54 7.82
CA ILE A 465 -10.56 14.00 8.63
C ILE A 465 -10.03 15.34 8.11
N LEU A 466 -9.86 15.50 6.80
CA LEU A 466 -9.39 16.75 6.20
C LEU A 466 -10.33 17.92 6.52
N VAL A 467 -11.65 17.71 6.42
CA VAL A 467 -12.66 18.72 6.76
C VAL A 467 -12.49 19.19 8.19
N HIS A 468 -12.50 18.29 9.17
CA HIS A 468 -12.42 18.68 10.58
C HIS A 468 -11.05 19.21 10.98
N LEU A 469 -9.96 18.66 10.42
CA LEU A 469 -8.62 19.11 10.75
C LEU A 469 -8.41 20.55 10.28
N PHE A 470 -8.69 20.84 9.01
CA PHE A 470 -8.42 22.17 8.43
C PHE A 470 -9.45 23.23 8.82
N SER A 471 -10.65 22.84 9.27
CA SER A 471 -11.63 23.78 9.84
C SER A 471 -11.32 24.18 11.28
N GLN A 472 -10.60 23.34 12.03
CA GLN A 472 -10.33 23.56 13.45
C GLN A 472 -8.90 24.03 13.75
N TYR A 473 -7.95 23.72 12.87
CA TYR A 473 -6.53 23.95 13.12
C TYR A 473 -5.81 24.63 11.96
N GLU A 474 -4.84 25.46 12.31
CA GLU A 474 -3.71 25.84 11.48
C GLU A 474 -2.65 24.76 11.52
N ALA A 475 -2.47 24.06 10.40
CA ALA A 475 -1.51 22.98 10.24
C ALA A 475 -0.24 23.47 9.53
N LYS A 476 0.93 23.17 10.11
CA LYS A 476 2.25 23.47 9.54
C LYS A 476 3.18 22.28 9.68
N ILE A 477 4.02 22.06 8.67
CA ILE A 477 5.06 21.03 8.72
C ILE A 477 6.31 21.63 9.34
N ILE A 478 6.70 21.10 10.51
CA ILE A 478 7.82 21.65 11.30
C ILE A 478 9.07 20.75 11.28
N ASP A 479 8.92 19.48 10.88
CA ASP A 479 10.01 18.52 10.71
C ASP A 479 9.70 17.53 9.59
N GLY A 480 10.74 16.91 9.03
CA GLY A 480 10.65 15.96 7.92
C GLY A 480 10.60 16.60 6.52
N ARG A 481 10.88 17.91 6.39
CA ARG A 481 10.93 18.59 5.09
C ARG A 481 12.35 18.64 4.55
N LYS A 482 12.56 18.14 3.33
CA LYS A 482 13.84 18.16 2.60
C LYS A 482 13.77 19.16 1.45
N GLY A 483 14.12 20.41 1.71
CA GLY A 483 14.07 21.46 0.69
C GLY A 483 12.63 21.81 0.28
N LYS A 484 12.42 22.15 -1.01
CA LYS A 484 11.14 22.75 -1.44
C LYS A 484 10.00 21.74 -1.65
N ALA A 485 10.29 20.54 -2.17
CA ALA A 485 9.29 19.59 -2.64
C ALA A 485 9.53 18.12 -2.21
N ASP A 486 10.56 17.88 -1.40
CA ASP A 486 10.91 16.57 -0.89
C ASP A 486 10.64 16.49 0.62
N TYR A 487 10.26 15.31 1.08
CA TYR A 487 9.88 15.06 2.47
C TYR A 487 10.48 13.72 2.91
N ASP A 488 10.69 13.58 4.21
CA ASP A 488 11.03 12.31 4.81
C ASP A 488 9.90 11.29 4.61
N ILE A 489 10.31 10.05 4.40
CA ILE A 489 9.41 8.94 4.13
C ILE A 489 9.75 7.79 5.07
N ASP A 490 8.72 7.25 5.69
CA ASP A 490 8.83 6.02 6.45
C ASP A 490 8.90 4.85 5.46
N LYS A 491 9.92 4.00 5.62
CA LYS A 491 10.14 2.80 4.78
C LYS A 491 9.90 1.50 5.54
N THR A 492 9.34 1.58 6.74
CA THR A 492 9.02 0.44 7.60
C THR A 492 7.65 -0.16 7.26
N THR A 493 6.79 0.60 6.57
CA THR A 493 5.46 0.21 6.08
C THR A 493 5.48 -0.29 4.64
N TRP A 494 4.37 -0.89 4.17
CA TRP A 494 4.25 -1.41 2.80
C TRP A 494 4.39 -0.34 1.70
N VAL A 495 3.99 0.89 2.03
CA VAL A 495 3.96 2.06 1.15
C VAL A 495 4.71 3.22 1.78
N PRO A 496 5.28 4.17 1.01
CA PRO A 496 6.07 5.25 1.58
C PRO A 496 5.17 6.31 2.25
N VAL A 497 4.87 6.13 3.55
CA VAL A 497 4.10 7.08 4.36
C VAL A 497 4.91 8.36 4.62
N ALA A 498 4.23 9.51 4.74
CA ALA A 498 4.90 10.76 5.07
C ALA A 498 5.45 10.72 6.50
N ASP A 499 6.77 10.82 6.65
CA ASP A 499 7.46 10.85 7.94
C ASP A 499 7.74 12.31 8.32
N VAL A 500 6.68 13.00 8.75
CA VAL A 500 6.71 14.42 9.07
C VAL A 500 6.08 14.68 10.43
N THR A 501 6.53 15.75 11.08
CA THR A 501 5.86 16.28 12.27
C THR A 501 4.98 17.46 11.87
N VAL A 502 3.69 17.35 12.22
CA VAL A 502 2.69 18.39 11.99
C VAL A 502 2.48 19.15 13.28
N GLU A 503 2.67 20.46 13.22
CA GLU A 503 2.21 21.38 14.23
C GLU A 503 0.77 21.80 13.93
N LEU A 504 -0.08 21.70 14.94
CA LEU A 504 -1.48 22.11 14.89
C LEU A 504 -1.70 23.22 15.91
N THR A 505 -2.22 24.36 15.45
CA THR A 505 -2.64 25.48 16.31
C THR A 505 -4.13 25.68 16.16
N LYS A 506 -4.90 25.63 17.25
CA LYS A 506 -6.36 25.86 17.19
C LYS A 506 -6.66 27.25 16.59
N LEU A 507 -7.62 27.31 15.67
CA LEU A 507 -8.08 28.54 15.00
C LEU A 507 -8.96 29.42 15.89
#